data_AF-A0A441TRL2-F1
#
_entry.id   AF-A0A441TRL2-F1
#
_cell.length_a   1.000
_cell.length_b   1.000
_cell.length_c   1.000
_cell.angle_alpha   90.00
_cell.angle_beta   90.00
_cell.angle_gamma   90.00
#
_symmetry.space_group_name_H-M   'P 1'
#
loop_
_entity.id
_entity.type
_entity.pdbx_description
1 polymer ?
#
loop_
_entity_poly.entity_id
_entity_poly.type
_entity_poly.pdbx_seq_one_letter_code
_entity_poly.pdbx_strand_id
1 'polypeptide(L)'
;MRLAPDIVIAHGGNAVRLRPSLRAAALIQTKHGLAKVVRGINEGDFNIVLDIVTAATDDPAAYRILVNRIEDRGYYCLFELADDLTRLVAASFGIDADAEPAKPRKQAGKEFTIEESLEQLFEIGTGWLGWSPGDTWAATPAEIIVAQRGLIAKLKAIHGSAEDKPAYDPREPVAPSEIAQGIATLRALSVGVQ
;
A
#
# COMPACT_ATOMS: atom_id res chain seq x y z
N MET A 1 -12.52 -8.23 0.77
CA MET A 1 -12.63 -7.02 1.61
C MET A 1 -11.48 -6.10 1.20
N ARG A 2 -11.76 -4.86 0.80
CA ARG A 2 -10.72 -3.87 0.46
C ARG A 2 -10.16 -3.25 1.73
N LEU A 3 -8.89 -2.87 1.72
CA LEU A 3 -8.29 -2.18 2.87
C LEU A 3 -8.69 -0.71 2.95
N ALA A 4 -8.82 -0.05 1.79
CA ALA A 4 -9.39 1.28 1.70
C ALA A 4 -10.85 1.19 1.23
N PRO A 5 -11.80 1.86 1.92
CA PRO A 5 -13.20 1.84 1.53
C PRO A 5 -13.44 2.63 0.23
N ASP A 6 -14.40 2.17 -0.56
CA ASP A 6 -14.92 2.94 -1.68
C ASP A 6 -15.80 4.08 -1.15
N ILE A 7 -15.81 5.21 -1.86
CA ILE A 7 -16.66 6.37 -1.56
C ILE A 7 -17.85 6.38 -2.52
N VAL A 8 -19.01 6.85 -2.06
CA VAL A 8 -20.20 6.97 -2.90
C VAL A 8 -20.64 8.42 -2.96
N ILE A 9 -20.66 9.00 -4.16
CA ILE A 9 -21.27 10.29 -4.41
C ILE A 9 -22.67 10.04 -4.98
N ALA A 10 -23.70 10.48 -4.27
CA ALA A 10 -25.09 10.33 -4.68
C ALA A 10 -25.78 11.67 -4.92
N HIS A 11 -26.64 11.71 -5.94
CA HIS A 11 -27.48 12.85 -6.26
C HIS A 11 -28.66 12.47 -7.17
N GLY A 12 -29.87 12.94 -6.85
CA GLY A 12 -31.05 12.76 -7.70
C GLY A 12 -31.38 11.30 -8.05
N GLY A 13 -31.20 10.37 -7.10
CA GLY A 13 -31.40 8.93 -7.32
C GLY A 13 -30.27 8.22 -8.09
N ASN A 14 -29.27 8.96 -8.58
CA ASN A 14 -28.06 8.39 -9.15
C ASN A 14 -26.96 8.31 -8.08
N ALA A 15 -26.09 7.31 -8.18
CA ALA A 15 -24.93 7.19 -7.32
C ALA A 15 -23.74 6.67 -8.12
N VAL A 16 -22.58 7.30 -7.92
CA VAL A 16 -21.31 6.88 -8.51
C VAL A 16 -20.40 6.44 -7.39
N ARG A 17 -19.78 5.28 -7.59
CA ARG A 17 -18.80 4.73 -6.67
C ARG A 17 -17.39 5.13 -7.12
N LEU A 18 -16.63 5.68 -6.19
CA LEU A 18 -15.26 6.08 -6.36
C LEU A 18 -14.36 5.11 -5.61
N ARG A 19 -13.37 4.57 -6.32
CA ARG A 19 -12.44 3.57 -5.80
C ARG A 19 -11.04 4.18 -5.67
N PRO A 20 -10.45 4.19 -4.47
CA PRO A 20 -9.03 4.46 -4.36
C PRO A 20 -8.26 3.36 -5.10
N SER A 21 -7.21 3.76 -5.83
CA SER A 21 -6.40 2.84 -6.63
C SER A 21 -5.06 3.47 -7.01
N LEU A 22 -4.08 2.63 -7.32
CA LEU A 22 -2.77 3.06 -7.82
C LEU A 22 -2.93 3.83 -9.14
N ARG A 23 -3.87 3.41 -10.00
CA ARG A 23 -4.21 4.11 -11.24
C ARG A 23 -4.70 5.53 -10.97
N ALA A 24 -5.61 5.70 -10.02
CA ALA A 24 -6.14 7.02 -9.68
C ALA A 24 -5.01 7.95 -9.22
N ALA A 25 -4.12 7.47 -8.34
CA ALA A 25 -2.95 8.25 -7.92
C ALA A 25 -2.04 8.64 -9.08
N ALA A 26 -1.73 7.70 -9.98
CA ALA A 26 -0.89 7.98 -11.14
C ALA A 26 -1.51 9.05 -12.06
N LEU A 27 -2.80 8.92 -12.41
CA LEU A 27 -3.50 9.88 -13.26
C LEU A 27 -3.55 11.28 -12.63
N ILE A 28 -3.84 11.35 -11.33
CA ILE A 28 -3.90 12.60 -10.57
C ILE A 28 -2.51 13.24 -10.48
N GLN A 29 -1.47 12.45 -10.18
CA GLN A 29 -0.09 12.92 -10.08
C GLN A 29 0.39 13.48 -11.41
N THR A 30 0.20 12.76 -12.52
CA THR A 30 0.59 13.21 -13.86
C THR A 30 -0.11 14.50 -14.26
N LYS A 31 -1.40 14.66 -13.91
CA LYS A 31 -2.19 15.81 -14.36
C LYS A 31 -1.95 17.07 -13.52
N HIS A 32 -1.83 16.93 -12.20
CA HIS A 32 -1.83 18.07 -11.28
C HIS A 32 -0.68 18.09 -10.28
N GLY A 33 -0.17 16.92 -9.90
CA GLY A 33 0.69 16.75 -8.74
C GLY A 33 -0.09 16.85 -7.41
N LEU A 34 0.30 16.03 -6.42
CA LEU A 34 -0.42 15.90 -5.15
C LEU A 34 -0.64 17.24 -4.40
N ALA A 35 0.37 18.10 -4.34
CA ALA A 35 0.27 19.37 -3.60
C ALA A 35 -0.83 20.29 -4.16
N LYS A 36 -0.95 20.37 -5.49
CA LYS A 36 -1.99 21.17 -6.15
C LYS A 36 -3.37 20.56 -5.93
N VAL A 37 -3.47 19.24 -5.92
CA VAL A 37 -4.72 18.51 -5.69
C VAL A 37 -5.26 18.78 -4.29
N VAL A 38 -4.43 18.67 -3.26
CA VAL A 38 -4.82 18.96 -1.87
C VAL A 38 -5.32 20.41 -1.74
N ARG A 39 -4.61 21.36 -2.35
CA ARG A 39 -5.04 22.76 -2.38
C ARG A 39 -6.37 22.93 -3.12
N GLY A 40 -6.51 22.33 -4.29
CA GLY A 40 -7.71 22.40 -5.12
C GLY A 40 -8.95 21.83 -4.45
N ILE A 41 -8.81 20.75 -3.68
CA ILE A 41 -9.91 20.21 -2.87
C ILE A 41 -10.37 21.25 -1.84
N ASN A 42 -9.43 21.86 -1.10
CA ASN A 42 -9.74 22.85 -0.06
C ASN A 42 -10.31 24.15 -0.62
N GLU A 43 -9.91 24.55 -1.83
CA GLU A 43 -10.43 25.72 -2.53
C GLU A 43 -11.73 25.42 -3.32
N GLY A 44 -12.12 24.15 -3.39
CA GLY A 44 -13.28 23.68 -4.13
C GLY A 44 -13.12 23.81 -5.64
N ASP A 45 -11.92 23.68 -6.21
CA ASP A 45 -11.69 23.76 -7.67
C ASP A 45 -12.46 22.65 -8.41
N PHE A 46 -13.46 23.06 -9.21
CA PHE A 46 -14.31 22.13 -9.94
C PHE A 46 -13.54 21.19 -10.87
N ASN A 47 -12.51 21.67 -11.57
CA ASN A 47 -11.76 20.85 -12.51
C ASN A 47 -10.93 19.80 -11.77
N ILE A 48 -10.32 20.18 -10.64
CA ILE A 48 -9.58 19.24 -9.80
C ILE A 48 -10.52 18.20 -9.20
N VAL A 49 -11.68 18.62 -8.67
CA VAL A 49 -12.69 17.70 -8.14
C VAL A 49 -13.17 16.72 -9.22
N LEU A 50 -13.49 17.21 -10.41
CA LEU A 50 -13.89 16.37 -11.53
C LEU A 50 -12.81 15.37 -11.93
N ASP A 51 -11.55 15.81 -11.97
CA ASP A 51 -10.42 14.95 -12.32
C ASP A 51 -10.16 13.86 -11.28
N ILE A 52 -10.30 14.16 -9.98
CA ILE A 52 -10.24 13.15 -8.92
C ILE A 52 -11.35 12.11 -9.10
N VAL A 53 -12.59 12.59 -9.28
CA VAL A 53 -13.77 11.74 -9.40
C VAL A 53 -13.66 10.82 -10.61
N THR A 54 -13.26 11.35 -11.76
CA THR A 54 -13.07 10.56 -12.99
C THR A 54 -11.86 9.64 -12.95
N ALA A 55 -10.79 9.97 -12.22
CA ALA A 55 -9.67 9.05 -12.02
C ALA A 55 -10.05 7.85 -11.14
N ALA A 56 -11.02 8.02 -10.24
CA ALA A 56 -11.45 7.02 -9.27
C ALA A 56 -12.61 6.14 -9.74
N THR A 57 -13.16 6.37 -10.94
CA THR A 57 -14.30 5.59 -11.44
C THR A 57 -14.29 5.49 -12.96
N ASP A 58 -14.84 4.41 -13.49
CA ASP A 58 -15.07 4.26 -14.93
C ASP A 58 -16.55 4.53 -15.29
N ASP A 59 -17.35 4.97 -14.32
CA ASP A 59 -18.76 5.30 -14.53
C ASP A 59 -18.90 6.64 -15.28
N PRO A 60 -19.45 6.63 -16.52
CA PRO A 60 -19.63 7.86 -17.29
C PRO A 60 -20.62 8.84 -16.65
N ALA A 61 -21.43 8.41 -15.67
CA ALA A 61 -22.35 9.28 -14.93
C ALA A 61 -21.65 10.22 -13.93
N ALA A 62 -20.36 9.99 -13.64
CA ALA A 62 -19.56 10.78 -12.71
C ALA A 62 -19.65 12.30 -12.94
N TYR A 63 -19.43 12.72 -14.19
CA TYR A 63 -19.51 14.14 -14.59
C TYR A 63 -20.91 14.71 -14.33
N ARG A 64 -21.95 13.98 -14.76
CA ARG A 64 -23.34 14.42 -14.64
C ARG A 64 -23.76 14.55 -13.17
N ILE A 65 -23.31 13.65 -12.29
CA ILE A 65 -23.62 13.76 -10.86
C ILE A 65 -23.04 15.05 -10.27
N LEU A 66 -21.80 15.41 -10.61
CA LEU A 66 -21.18 16.64 -10.10
C LEU A 66 -21.90 17.89 -10.63
N VAL A 67 -22.20 17.94 -11.93
CA VAL A 67 -22.92 19.07 -12.54
C VAL A 67 -24.29 19.25 -11.88
N ASN A 68 -25.08 18.19 -11.78
CA ASN A 68 -26.41 18.27 -11.18
C ASN A 68 -26.34 18.70 -9.69
N ARG A 69 -25.32 18.26 -8.93
CA ARG A 69 -25.12 18.73 -7.55
C ARG A 69 -24.88 20.23 -7.49
N ILE A 70 -24.08 20.77 -8.43
CA ILE A 70 -23.80 22.21 -8.48
C ILE A 70 -25.04 22.99 -8.92
N GLU A 71 -25.82 22.47 -9.87
CA GLU A 71 -27.07 23.10 -10.31
C GLU A 71 -28.08 23.20 -9.14
N ASP A 72 -28.21 22.15 -8.34
CA ASP A 72 -29.19 22.09 -7.25
C ASP A 72 -28.73 22.78 -5.96
N ARG A 73 -27.44 22.69 -5.62
CA ARG A 73 -26.91 23.14 -4.31
C ARG A 73 -25.90 24.29 -4.43
N GLY A 74 -25.62 24.75 -5.64
CA GLY A 74 -24.56 25.71 -5.91
C GLY A 74 -23.16 25.15 -5.67
N TYR A 75 -22.16 26.02 -5.81
CA TYR A 75 -20.75 25.65 -5.69
C TYR A 75 -20.35 25.10 -4.31
N TYR A 76 -21.15 25.37 -3.28
CA TYR A 76 -20.90 24.90 -1.92
C TYR A 76 -20.83 23.37 -1.80
N CYS A 77 -21.51 22.64 -2.69
CA CYS A 77 -21.49 21.18 -2.68
C CYS A 77 -20.10 20.57 -2.91
N LEU A 78 -19.15 21.32 -3.47
CA LEU A 78 -17.77 20.86 -3.65
C LEU A 78 -17.03 20.81 -2.32
N PHE A 79 -17.31 21.74 -1.40
CA PHE A 79 -16.75 21.72 -0.04
C PHE A 79 -17.35 20.57 0.79
N GLU A 80 -18.61 20.21 0.56
CA GLU A 80 -19.22 19.03 1.19
C GLU A 80 -18.49 17.72 0.82
N LEU A 81 -17.81 17.69 -0.33
CA LEU A 81 -17.05 16.53 -0.81
C LEU A 81 -15.60 16.54 -0.34
N ALA A 82 -15.11 17.63 0.27
CA ALA A 82 -13.69 17.84 0.49
C ALA A 82 -13.06 16.74 1.36
N ASP A 83 -13.69 16.38 2.48
CA ASP A 83 -13.19 15.34 3.39
C ASP A 83 -13.12 13.96 2.70
N ASP A 84 -14.18 13.60 1.99
CA ASP A 84 -14.27 12.31 1.29
C ASP A 84 -13.23 12.23 0.17
N LEU A 85 -13.12 13.26 -0.67
CA LEU A 85 -12.11 13.30 -1.73
C LEU A 85 -10.69 13.33 -1.16
N THR A 86 -10.46 14.00 -0.03
CA THR A 86 -9.17 13.99 0.67
C THR A 86 -8.80 12.58 1.12
N ARG A 87 -9.73 11.84 1.74
CA ARG A 87 -9.50 10.45 2.14
C ARG A 87 -9.23 9.54 0.95
N LEU A 88 -9.97 9.71 -0.14
CA LEU A 88 -9.77 8.93 -1.36
C LEU A 88 -8.41 9.17 -1.99
N VAL A 89 -8.00 10.45 -2.08
CA VAL A 89 -6.68 10.82 -2.57
C VAL A 89 -5.61 10.25 -1.65
N ALA A 90 -5.70 10.48 -0.34
CA ALA A 90 -4.74 9.93 0.64
C ALA A 90 -4.58 8.41 0.49
N ALA A 91 -5.70 7.67 0.47
CA ALA A 91 -5.69 6.22 0.29
C ALA A 91 -5.08 5.78 -1.06
N SER A 92 -5.33 6.52 -2.14
CA SER A 92 -4.77 6.23 -3.46
C SER A 92 -3.24 6.42 -3.50
N PHE A 93 -2.72 7.38 -2.74
CA PHE A 93 -1.27 7.64 -2.60
C PHE A 93 -0.62 6.82 -1.47
N GLY A 94 -1.37 5.99 -0.74
CA GLY A 94 -0.83 5.22 0.38
C GLY A 94 -0.50 6.07 1.61
N ILE A 95 -1.09 7.26 1.70
CA ILE A 95 -0.97 8.16 2.84
C ILE A 95 -2.02 7.73 3.86
N ASP A 96 -1.54 7.33 5.04
CA ASP A 96 -2.38 7.09 6.19
C ASP A 96 -2.69 8.43 6.87
N ALA A 97 -3.91 8.93 6.67
CA ALA A 97 -4.38 10.20 7.21
C ALA A 97 -4.54 10.15 8.74
N ASP A 98 -4.66 8.96 9.32
CA ASP A 98 -4.85 8.74 10.76
C ASP A 98 -3.53 8.35 11.45
N ALA A 99 -2.41 8.29 10.71
CA ALA A 99 -1.12 7.95 11.28
C ALA A 99 -0.57 9.08 12.16
N GLU A 100 -0.13 8.69 13.36
CA GLU A 100 0.67 9.57 14.22
C GLU A 100 1.93 10.04 13.49
N PRO A 101 2.32 11.31 13.61
CA PRO A 101 3.53 11.83 12.98
C PRO A 101 4.74 11.00 13.39
N ALA A 102 5.46 10.51 12.38
CA ALA A 102 6.60 9.64 12.61
C ALA A 102 7.66 10.35 13.47
N LYS A 103 8.23 9.61 14.44
CA LYS A 103 9.36 10.11 15.22
C LYS A 103 10.52 10.44 14.27
N PRO A 104 11.23 11.56 14.48
CA PRO A 104 12.34 11.94 13.61
C PRO A 104 13.41 10.84 13.61
N ARG A 105 13.74 10.35 12.42
CA ARG A 105 14.81 9.36 12.22
C ARG A 105 16.16 10.05 12.18
N LYS A 106 17.20 9.39 12.72
CA LYS A 106 18.58 9.90 12.72
C LYS A 106 19.19 10.03 11.32
N GLN A 107 18.65 9.32 10.33
CA GLN A 107 19.05 9.38 8.93
C GLN A 107 17.80 9.46 8.06
N ALA A 108 17.82 10.38 7.10
CA ALA A 108 16.82 10.42 6.05
C ALA A 108 16.95 9.16 5.18
N GLY A 109 15.81 8.62 4.73
CA GLY A 109 15.82 7.56 3.73
C GLY A 109 16.35 8.08 2.39
N LYS A 110 16.52 7.16 1.42
CA LYS A 110 16.78 7.55 0.04
C LYS A 110 15.64 8.45 -0.44
N GLU A 111 15.99 9.61 -1.01
CA GLU A 111 15.02 10.50 -1.65
C GLU A 111 14.46 9.82 -2.90
N PHE A 112 13.14 9.91 -3.07
CA PHE A 112 12.44 9.45 -4.27
C PHE A 112 11.29 10.40 -4.59
N THR A 113 10.94 10.52 -5.87
CA THR A 113 9.77 11.27 -6.32
C THR A 113 8.49 10.47 -6.09
N ILE A 114 7.34 11.15 -6.13
CA ILE A 114 6.05 10.48 -5.99
C ILE A 114 5.86 9.48 -7.15
N GLU A 115 6.28 9.84 -8.36
CA GLU A 115 6.24 8.99 -9.54
C GLU A 115 7.06 7.71 -9.34
N GLU A 116 8.31 7.85 -8.88
CA GLU A 116 9.17 6.70 -8.57
C GLU A 116 8.54 5.79 -7.51
N SER A 117 7.85 6.37 -6.51
CA SER A 117 7.11 5.58 -5.52
C SER A 117 5.95 4.79 -6.11
N LEU A 118 5.19 5.39 -7.03
CA LEU A 118 4.06 4.73 -7.67
C LEU A 118 4.53 3.65 -8.65
N GLU A 119 5.63 3.89 -9.37
CA GLU A 119 6.28 2.91 -10.24
C GLU A 119 6.81 1.71 -9.46
N GLN A 120 7.44 1.93 -8.30
CA GLN A 120 7.88 0.83 -7.43
C GLN A 120 6.70 -0.03 -6.95
N LEU A 121 5.56 0.57 -6.61
CA LEU A 121 4.36 -0.19 -6.24
C LEU A 121 3.84 -1.02 -7.43
N PHE A 122 3.91 -0.47 -8.64
CA PHE A 122 3.55 -1.20 -9.84
C PHE A 122 4.50 -2.37 -10.13
N GLU A 123 5.81 -2.17 -9.93
CA GLU A 123 6.83 -3.21 -10.03
C GLU A 123 6.62 -4.31 -8.99
N ILE A 124 6.26 -3.96 -7.75
CA ILE A 124 5.94 -4.94 -6.71
C ILE A 124 4.74 -5.79 -7.14
N GLY A 125 3.66 -5.16 -7.62
CA GLY A 125 2.46 -5.88 -8.06
C GLY A 125 2.73 -6.82 -9.21
N THR A 126 3.35 -6.33 -10.28
CA THR A 126 3.53 -7.10 -11.51
C THR A 126 4.73 -8.05 -11.48
N GLY A 127 5.80 -7.68 -10.76
CA GLY A 127 7.02 -8.47 -10.65
C GLY A 127 6.99 -9.45 -9.48
N TRP A 128 6.88 -8.94 -8.25
CA TRP A 128 6.98 -9.77 -7.05
C TRP A 128 5.72 -10.59 -6.79
N LEU A 129 4.55 -9.95 -6.89
CA LEU A 129 3.27 -10.58 -6.59
C LEU A 129 2.71 -11.36 -7.79
N GLY A 130 3.22 -11.11 -8.99
CA GLY A 130 2.78 -11.76 -10.23
C GLY A 130 1.34 -11.40 -10.62
N TRP A 131 0.84 -10.24 -10.17
CA TRP A 131 -0.49 -9.74 -10.54
C TRP A 131 -0.49 -9.24 -11.99
N SER A 132 -1.67 -9.24 -12.62
CA SER A 132 -1.80 -8.57 -13.92
C SER A 132 -1.60 -7.05 -13.76
N PRO A 133 -1.22 -6.34 -14.83
CA PRO A 133 -1.20 -4.87 -14.82
C PRO A 133 -2.54 -4.28 -14.38
N GLY A 134 -3.66 -4.86 -14.84
CA GLY A 134 -5.01 -4.40 -14.49
C GLY A 134 -5.31 -4.52 -12.99
N ASP A 135 -4.97 -5.67 -12.38
CA ASP A 135 -5.18 -5.90 -10.95
C ASP A 135 -4.28 -5.00 -10.10
N THR A 136 -3.03 -4.82 -10.53
CA THR A 136 -2.06 -3.93 -9.86
C THR A 136 -2.54 -2.48 -9.89
N TRP A 137 -3.02 -2.02 -11.04
CA TRP A 137 -3.56 -0.67 -11.19
C TRP A 137 -4.83 -0.45 -10.38
N ALA A 138 -5.67 -1.48 -10.23
CA ALA A 138 -6.91 -1.41 -9.45
C ALA A 138 -6.67 -1.48 -7.93
N ALA A 139 -5.58 -2.09 -7.50
CA ALA A 139 -5.20 -2.19 -6.09
C ALA A 139 -4.77 -0.84 -5.51
N THR A 140 -4.93 -0.69 -4.20
CA THR A 140 -4.37 0.44 -3.44
C THR A 140 -2.91 0.14 -3.04
N PRO A 141 -2.09 1.17 -2.78
CA PRO A 141 -0.76 1.00 -2.21
C PRO A 141 -0.75 0.13 -0.94
N ALA A 142 -1.75 0.31 -0.05
CA ALA A 142 -1.89 -0.49 1.16
C ALA A 142 -2.09 -1.99 0.85
N GLU A 143 -2.96 -2.31 -0.12
CA GLU A 143 -3.20 -3.69 -0.57
C GLU A 143 -1.93 -4.33 -1.13
N ILE A 144 -1.17 -3.59 -1.95
CA ILE A 144 0.10 -4.04 -2.54
C ILE A 144 1.13 -4.33 -1.43
N ILE A 145 1.32 -3.40 -0.49
CA ILE A 145 2.30 -3.53 0.60
C ILE A 145 1.93 -4.71 1.52
N VAL A 146 0.64 -4.89 1.83
CA VAL A 146 0.18 -6.01 2.66
C VAL A 146 0.42 -7.34 1.96
N ALA A 147 0.14 -7.43 0.66
CA ALA A 147 0.39 -8.63 -0.13
C ALA A 147 1.90 -8.94 -0.21
N GLN A 148 2.75 -7.93 -0.43
CA GLN A 148 4.21 -8.08 -0.44
C GLN A 148 4.74 -8.60 0.90
N ARG A 149 4.25 -8.04 2.02
CA ARG A 149 4.61 -8.51 3.35
C ARG A 149 4.21 -9.97 3.58
N GLY A 150 3.03 -10.37 3.11
CA GLY A 150 2.58 -11.77 3.14
C GLY A 150 3.49 -12.70 2.33
N LEU A 151 3.90 -12.27 1.14
CA LEU A 151 4.86 -13.01 0.30
C LEU A 151 6.22 -13.18 1.00
N ILE A 152 6.75 -12.10 1.58
CA ILE A 152 8.03 -12.15 2.32
C ILE A 152 7.93 -13.11 3.50
N ALA A 153 6.83 -13.07 4.27
CA ALA A 153 6.62 -13.98 5.39
C ALA A 153 6.57 -15.45 4.93
N LYS A 154 5.89 -15.74 3.82
CA LYS A 154 5.86 -17.08 3.22
C LYS A 154 7.26 -17.54 2.78
N LEU A 155 8.02 -16.69 2.10
CA LEU A 155 9.38 -17.03 1.65
C LEU A 155 10.32 -17.31 2.84
N LYS A 156 10.24 -16.53 3.91
CA LYS A 156 10.97 -16.78 5.16
C LYS A 156 10.58 -18.13 5.78
N ALA A 157 9.30 -18.47 5.79
CA ALA A 157 8.83 -19.73 6.35
C ALA A 157 9.32 -20.97 5.55
N ILE A 158 9.46 -20.85 4.22
CA ILE A 158 9.90 -21.97 3.36
C ILE A 158 11.43 -22.11 3.35
N HIS A 159 12.15 -21.00 3.27
CA HIS A 159 13.61 -20.99 3.07
C HIS A 159 14.42 -20.77 4.34
N GLY A 160 13.75 -20.61 5.49
CA GLY A 160 14.35 -20.12 6.72
C GLY A 160 14.68 -18.63 6.62
N SER A 161 14.95 -18.00 7.76
CA SER A 161 15.52 -16.65 7.79
C SER A 161 17.02 -16.71 8.05
N ALA A 162 17.74 -15.64 7.70
CA ALA A 162 19.16 -15.53 8.06
C ALA A 162 19.38 -15.51 9.60
N GLU A 163 18.32 -15.21 10.36
CA GLU A 163 18.29 -15.24 11.83
C GLU A 163 18.12 -16.66 12.38
N ASP A 164 17.64 -17.62 11.58
CA ASP A 164 17.49 -19.04 11.93
C ASP A 164 18.74 -19.88 11.62
N LYS A 165 19.88 -19.23 11.32
CA LYS A 165 21.13 -19.97 11.12
C LYS A 165 21.49 -20.68 12.44
N PRO A 166 21.70 -22.00 12.45
CA PRO A 166 22.23 -22.68 13.63
C PRO A 166 23.55 -22.00 14.04
N ALA A 167 23.82 -21.95 15.35
CA ALA A 167 25.04 -21.35 15.91
C ALA A 167 26.35 -22.08 15.52
N TYR A 168 26.26 -23.02 14.58
CA TYR A 168 27.32 -23.89 14.10
C TYR A 168 27.15 -24.03 12.58
N ASP A 169 28.26 -23.99 11.83
CA ASP A 169 28.29 -24.22 10.38
C ASP A 169 28.32 -25.74 10.09
N PRO A 170 27.27 -26.32 9.48
CA PRO A 170 27.21 -27.76 9.16
C PRO A 170 28.32 -28.28 8.23
N ARG A 171 29.07 -27.37 7.58
CA ARG A 171 30.19 -27.71 6.69
C ARG A 171 31.54 -27.59 7.38
N GLU A 172 31.58 -27.05 8.58
CA GLU A 172 32.81 -26.95 9.35
C GLU A 172 33.20 -28.34 9.86
N PRO A 173 34.40 -28.85 9.52
CA PRO A 173 34.85 -30.14 9.97
C PRO A 173 35.02 -30.12 11.49
N VAL A 174 34.22 -30.93 12.18
CA VAL A 174 34.28 -31.08 13.64
C VAL A 174 35.62 -31.72 14.03
N ALA A 175 36.32 -31.15 15.00
CA ALA A 175 37.61 -31.66 15.41
C ALA A 175 37.47 -33.07 16.04
N PRO A 176 38.41 -34.01 15.81
CA PRO A 176 38.34 -35.36 16.37
C PRO A 176 38.18 -35.38 17.91
N SER A 177 38.72 -34.37 18.59
CA SER A 177 38.59 -34.17 20.04
C SER A 177 37.15 -33.86 20.49
N GLU A 178 36.40 -33.10 19.70
CA GLU A 178 35.01 -32.73 20.00
C GLU A 178 34.08 -33.94 19.77
N ILE A 179 34.36 -34.74 18.74
CA ILE A 179 33.67 -36.01 18.50
C ILE A 179 33.88 -36.97 19.68
N ALA A 180 35.11 -37.09 20.17
CA ALA A 180 35.43 -37.94 21.32
C ALA A 180 34.71 -37.48 22.59
N GLN A 181 34.63 -36.17 22.84
CA GLN A 181 33.87 -35.59 23.97
C GLN A 181 32.36 -35.82 23.83
N GLY A 182 31.81 -35.67 22.63
CA GLY A 182 30.39 -35.94 22.36
C GLY A 182 30.02 -37.40 22.63
N ILE A 183 30.84 -38.34 22.14
CA ILE A 183 30.64 -39.77 22.37
C ILE A 183 30.75 -40.13 23.86
N ALA A 184 31.71 -39.54 24.58
CA ALA A 184 31.86 -39.76 26.03
C ALA A 184 30.63 -39.27 26.81
N THR A 185 30.10 -38.09 26.44
CA THR A 185 28.88 -37.51 27.03
C THR A 185 27.67 -38.41 26.78
N LEU A 186 27.49 -38.90 25.56
CA LEU A 186 26.39 -39.82 25.22
C LEU A 186 26.48 -41.15 25.98
N ARG A 187 27.69 -41.70 26.15
CA ARG A 187 27.89 -42.91 26.95
C ARG A 187 27.55 -42.69 28.42
N ALA A 188 27.98 -41.56 29.01
CA ALA A 188 27.66 -41.23 30.39
C ALA A 188 26.14 -41.08 30.60
N LEU A 189 25.44 -40.44 29.65
CA LEU A 189 23.98 -40.30 29.68
C LEU A 189 23.27 -41.66 29.53
N SER A 190 23.79 -42.57 28.70
CA SER A 190 23.20 -43.91 28.54
C SER A 190 23.38 -44.82 29.76
N VAL A 191 24.36 -44.56 30.63
CA VAL A 191 24.62 -45.33 31.85
C VAL A 191 23.90 -44.74 33.06
N GLY A 192 23.51 -43.45 33.01
CA GLY A 192 22.76 -42.77 34.08
C GLY A 192 21.24 -42.92 34.04
N VAL A 193 20.68 -43.69 33.10
CA VAL A 193 19.25 -44.04 33.05
C VAL A 193 19.07 -45.46 33.60
N GLN A 194 19.13 -45.59 34.92
CA GLN A 194 18.56 -46.69 35.71
C GLN A 194 18.02 -46.14 37.02
#